data_AF-A0A0G1T7R8-F1
#
_entry.id   AF-A0A0G1T7R8-F1
#
_cell.length_a   1.000
_cell.length_b   1.000
_cell.length_c   1.000
_cell.angle_alpha   90.00
_cell.angle_beta   90.00
_cell.angle_gamma   90.00
#
_symmetry.space_group_name_H-M   'P 1'
#
loop_
_entity.id
_entity.type
_entity.pdbx_description
1 polymer ?
#
loop_
_entity_poly.entity_id
_entity_poly.type
_entity_poly.pdbx_seq_one_letter_code
_entity_poly.pdbx_strand_id
1 'polypeptide(L)'
;MTSRMLRQLLVVVTLVVMTSACEQMARSTVSPSPVVVPTTGTVTASPGSTSLGHSVNVSWTATSSVRVDVCNVQCSTLATATVSGQTTHTPSAPGEWRYVLYGVAAQPDVFVRLAETSVTVR
;
A
#
# COMPACT_ATOMS: atom_id res chain seq x y z
N MET A 1 2.23 10.66 33.71
CA MET A 1 1.44 9.40 33.69
C MET A 1 0.04 9.64 33.09
N THR A 2 -0.08 10.16 31.87
CA THR A 2 -1.39 10.57 31.29
C THR A 2 -1.71 9.95 29.92
N SER A 3 -0.77 9.24 29.28
CA SER A 3 -1.02 8.70 27.92
C SER A 3 -1.79 7.37 27.90
N ARG A 4 -1.84 6.61 29.01
CA ARG A 4 -2.61 5.35 29.07
C ARG A 4 -4.11 5.59 29.11
N MET A 5 -4.57 6.64 29.80
CA MET A 5 -5.98 7.01 29.86
C MET A 5 -6.50 7.55 28.52
N LEU A 6 -5.67 8.32 27.79
CA LEU A 6 -6.04 8.81 26.45
C LEU A 6 -6.19 7.65 25.44
N ARG A 7 -5.31 6.64 25.50
CA ARG A 7 -5.43 5.44 24.64
C ARG A 7 -6.66 4.60 24.97
N GLN A 8 -6.99 4.44 26.24
CA GLN A 8 -8.21 3.72 26.64
C GLN A 8 -9.48 4.49 26.24
N LEU A 9 -9.50 5.82 26.39
CA LEU A 9 -10.62 6.64 25.93
C LEU A 9 -10.81 6.57 24.41
N LEU A 10 -9.70 6.61 23.65
CA LEU A 10 -9.74 6.57 22.19
C LEU A 10 -10.19 5.18 21.69
N VAL A 11 -9.76 4.10 22.33
CA VAL A 11 -10.20 2.72 22.03
C VAL A 11 -11.67 2.51 22.41
N VAL A 12 -12.14 3.07 23.54
CA VAL A 12 -13.55 2.96 23.94
C VAL A 12 -14.45 3.79 23.01
N VAL A 13 -14.00 4.96 22.55
CA VAL A 13 -14.74 5.79 21.58
C VAL A 13 -14.78 5.13 20.19
N THR A 14 -13.71 4.48 19.71
CA THR A 14 -13.78 3.68 18.48
C THR A 14 -14.60 2.38 18.62
N LEU A 15 -14.74 1.83 19.83
CA LEU A 15 -15.58 0.64 20.04
C LEU A 15 -17.09 0.97 20.18
N VAL A 16 -17.46 2.20 20.54
CA VAL A 16 -18.86 2.58 20.84
C VAL A 16 -19.62 3.16 19.63
N VAL A 17 -18.95 3.51 18.53
CA VAL A 17 -19.63 3.95 17.28
C VAL A 17 -19.86 2.77 16.31
N MET A 18 -20.39 1.66 16.83
CA MET A 18 -20.90 0.53 16.02
C MET A 18 -22.30 0.06 16.44
N THR A 19 -23.01 0.83 17.26
CA THR A 19 -24.41 0.54 17.57
C THR A 19 -25.30 1.67 17.08
N SER A 20 -26.34 1.31 16.32
CA SER A 20 -27.48 2.11 15.85
C SER A 20 -27.41 2.69 14.42
N ALA A 21 -27.58 1.80 13.44
CA ALA A 21 -28.55 1.95 12.34
C ALA A 21 -28.56 0.67 11.50
N CYS A 22 -28.84 -0.47 12.13
CA CYS A 22 -29.16 -1.72 11.42
C CYS A 22 -30.12 -2.54 12.28
N GLU A 23 -31.17 -1.91 12.77
CA GLU A 23 -32.39 -2.63 13.14
C GLU A 23 -33.33 -2.54 11.94
N GLN A 24 -33.87 -3.69 11.55
CA GLN A 24 -34.70 -3.94 10.36
C GLN A 24 -33.97 -3.92 9.02
N MET A 25 -33.24 -5.00 8.75
CA MET A 25 -33.54 -5.79 7.57
C MET A 25 -33.13 -7.23 7.80
N ALA A 26 -33.92 -8.13 7.23
CA ALA A 26 -33.85 -9.56 7.40
C ALA A 26 -32.41 -10.09 7.33
N ARG A 27 -32.17 -11.16 8.11
CA ARG A 27 -30.97 -12.00 8.14
C ARG A 27 -30.60 -12.50 6.73
N SER A 28 -30.08 -11.61 5.91
CA SER A 28 -29.35 -11.96 4.70
C SER A 28 -27.97 -12.34 5.19
N THR A 29 -27.57 -13.56 4.89
CA THR A 29 -26.18 -13.99 4.87
C THR A 29 -25.36 -12.89 4.21
N VAL A 30 -24.70 -12.05 5.02
CA VAL A 30 -23.72 -11.09 4.53
C VAL A 30 -22.58 -11.97 4.04
N SER A 31 -22.62 -12.29 2.75
CA SER A 31 -21.42 -12.72 2.04
C SER A 31 -20.39 -11.63 2.32
N PRO A 32 -19.19 -11.95 2.82
CA PRO A 32 -18.18 -10.93 3.03
C PRO A 32 -17.95 -10.26 1.68
N SER A 33 -18.39 -9.00 1.54
CA SER A 33 -18.05 -8.21 0.37
C SER A 33 -16.52 -8.24 0.26
N PRO A 34 -15.96 -8.58 -0.91
CA PRO A 34 -14.52 -8.65 -1.05
C PRO A 34 -13.95 -7.25 -0.77
N VAL A 35 -13.13 -7.13 0.28
CA VAL A 35 -12.33 -5.93 0.48
C VAL A 35 -11.29 -5.93 -0.63
N VAL A 36 -11.52 -5.11 -1.66
CA VAL A 36 -10.55 -4.94 -2.74
C VAL A 36 -9.56 -3.86 -2.30
N VAL A 37 -8.28 -4.21 -2.30
CA VAL A 37 -7.18 -3.28 -2.02
C VAL A 37 -6.45 -2.99 -3.32
N PRO A 38 -6.97 -2.08 -4.19
CA PRO A 38 -6.22 -1.66 -5.37
C PRO A 38 -4.91 -0.99 -4.94
N THR A 39 -3.82 -1.44 -5.54
CA THR A 39 -2.47 -0.92 -5.34
C THR A 39 -1.90 -0.44 -6.66
N THR A 40 -1.27 0.73 -6.67
CA THR A 40 -0.55 1.29 -7.81
C THR A 40 0.80 1.81 -7.35
N GLY A 41 1.76 1.93 -8.26
CA GLY A 41 3.05 2.51 -7.91
C GLY A 41 3.88 2.90 -9.11
N THR A 42 4.94 3.66 -8.83
CA THR A 42 5.95 4.09 -9.78
C THR A 42 7.32 3.84 -9.18
N VAL A 43 8.28 3.47 -10.02
CA VAL A 43 9.69 3.35 -9.65
C VAL A 43 10.53 3.96 -10.77
N THR A 44 11.51 4.76 -10.40
CA THR A 44 12.44 5.42 -11.32
C THR A 44 13.86 5.26 -10.82
N ALA A 45 14.79 5.00 -11.73
CA ALA A 45 16.21 4.92 -11.45
C ALA A 45 16.99 5.95 -12.27
N SER A 46 17.97 6.59 -11.65
CA SER A 46 18.80 7.62 -12.27
C SER A 46 20.24 7.53 -11.79
N PRO A 47 21.25 7.58 -12.68
CA PRO A 47 21.10 7.69 -14.14
C PRO A 47 20.63 6.37 -14.78
N GLY A 48 20.01 6.43 -15.97
CA GLY A 48 19.55 5.25 -16.72
C GLY A 48 20.69 4.38 -17.28
N SER A 49 21.91 4.91 -17.28
CA SER A 49 23.14 4.17 -17.52
C SER A 49 24.27 4.70 -16.64
N THR A 50 25.12 3.82 -16.12
CA THR A 50 26.24 4.19 -15.26
C THR A 50 27.45 3.28 -15.47
N SER A 51 28.61 3.65 -14.93
CA SER A 51 29.78 2.78 -14.88
C SER A 51 29.86 2.06 -13.54
N LEU A 52 30.61 0.95 -13.49
CA LEU A 52 30.95 0.30 -12.21
C LEU A 52 31.45 1.30 -11.16
N GLY A 53 31.05 1.08 -9.90
CA GLY A 53 31.45 1.92 -8.77
C GLY A 53 30.74 3.27 -8.68
N HIS A 54 29.86 3.61 -9.63
CA HIS A 54 29.06 4.84 -9.59
C HIS A 54 27.65 4.56 -9.07
N SER A 55 27.17 5.43 -8.19
CA SER A 55 25.87 5.27 -7.56
C SER A 55 24.69 5.52 -8.50
N VAL A 56 23.65 4.71 -8.33
CA VAL A 56 22.33 4.84 -8.94
C VAL A 56 21.35 5.21 -7.83
N ASN A 57 20.60 6.28 -8.05
CA ASN A 57 19.50 6.69 -7.19
C ASN A 57 18.21 6.06 -7.69
N VAL A 58 17.49 5.40 -6.80
CA VAL A 58 16.19 4.78 -7.08
C VAL A 58 15.15 5.42 -6.19
N SER A 59 14.14 6.01 -6.79
CA SER A 59 12.98 6.58 -6.10
C SER A 59 11.72 5.84 -6.48
N TRP A 60 10.78 5.77 -5.54
CA TRP A 60 9.53 5.06 -5.75
C TRP A 60 8.39 5.73 -5.00
N THR A 61 7.18 5.51 -5.48
CA THR A 61 5.93 5.88 -4.80
C THR A 61 4.93 4.75 -4.99
N ALA A 62 4.24 4.38 -3.93
CA ALA A 62 3.19 3.37 -3.94
C ALA A 62 1.95 3.94 -3.27
N THR A 63 0.78 3.70 -3.87
CA THR A 63 -0.52 4.08 -3.32
C THR A 63 -1.38 2.83 -3.18
N SER A 64 -1.98 2.68 -2.00
CA SER A 64 -2.99 1.67 -1.71
C SER A 64 -4.27 2.36 -1.30
N SER A 65 -5.42 1.84 -1.72
CA SER A 65 -6.71 2.31 -1.19
C SER A 65 -7.57 1.14 -0.76
N VAL A 66 -8.37 1.36 0.28
CA VAL A 66 -9.35 0.38 0.77
C VAL A 66 -10.72 0.80 0.29
N ARG A 67 -11.39 -0.09 -0.44
CA ARG A 67 -12.77 0.10 -0.90
C ARG A 67 -13.67 -0.93 -0.22
N VAL A 68 -14.83 -0.47 0.25
CA VAL A 68 -15.89 -1.36 0.71
C VAL A 68 -17.05 -1.23 -0.25
N ASP A 69 -17.35 -2.35 -0.91
CA ASP A 69 -18.52 -2.50 -1.75
C ASP A 69 -19.67 -2.99 -0.88
N VAL A 70 -20.53 -2.07 -0.47
CA VAL A 70 -21.80 -2.45 0.16
C VAL A 70 -22.78 -2.71 -0.97
N CYS A 71 -23.38 -3.91 -1.00
CA CYS A 71 -24.32 -4.34 -2.03
C CYS A 71 -25.28 -3.21 -2.44
N ASN A 72 -25.28 -2.85 -3.73
CA ASN A 72 -26.18 -1.88 -4.37
C ASN A 72 -26.05 -0.38 -3.98
N VAL A 73 -25.00 0.06 -3.29
CA VAL A 73 -24.75 1.51 -3.08
C VAL A 73 -23.29 1.83 -3.41
N GLN A 74 -23.07 2.98 -4.05
CA GLN A 74 -21.79 3.47 -4.58
C GLN A 74 -20.55 3.02 -3.80
N CYS A 75 -19.56 2.46 -4.52
CA CYS A 75 -18.25 2.11 -3.98
C CYS A 75 -17.63 3.32 -3.28
N SER A 76 -17.48 3.24 -1.95
CA SER A 76 -16.86 4.32 -1.16
C SER A 76 -15.42 3.95 -0.84
N THR A 77 -14.49 4.87 -1.15
CA THR A 77 -13.08 4.73 -0.75
C THR A 77 -12.98 5.16 0.71
N LEU A 78 -12.61 4.23 1.58
CA LEU A 78 -12.55 4.46 3.04
C LEU A 78 -11.23 5.08 3.48
N ALA A 79 -10.15 4.67 2.83
CA ALA A 79 -8.81 5.13 3.14
C ALA A 79 -7.90 5.01 1.92
N THR A 80 -7.00 5.97 1.80
CA THR A 80 -5.89 5.94 0.84
C THR A 80 -4.60 6.15 1.62
N ALA A 81 -3.63 5.27 1.42
CA ALA A 81 -2.29 5.39 1.96
C ALA A 81 -1.30 5.52 0.81
N THR A 82 -0.47 6.57 0.86
CA THR A 82 0.63 6.76 -0.10
C THR A 82 1.94 6.71 0.66
N VAL A 83 2.88 5.91 0.17
CA VAL A 83 4.23 5.77 0.71
C VAL A 83 5.21 6.05 -0.41
N SER A 84 6.23 6.84 -0.12
CA SER A 84 7.32 7.14 -1.05
C SER A 84 8.66 6.94 -0.36
N GLY A 85 9.67 6.58 -1.14
CA GLY A 85 11.02 6.41 -0.61
C GLY A 85 12.07 6.57 -1.69
N GLN A 86 13.31 6.65 -1.22
CA GLN A 86 14.50 6.72 -2.06
C GLN A 86 15.59 5.84 -1.46
N THR A 87 16.36 5.20 -2.32
CA THR A 87 17.59 4.50 -1.96
C THR A 87 18.68 4.77 -2.98
N THR A 88 19.92 4.57 -2.58
CA THR A 88 21.08 4.66 -3.44
C THR A 88 21.77 3.30 -3.47
N HIS A 89 22.11 2.85 -4.67
CA HIS A 89 22.77 1.57 -4.88
C HIS A 89 24.01 1.76 -5.77
N THR A 90 25.13 1.14 -5.42
CA THR A 90 26.35 1.19 -6.23
C THR A 90 26.58 -0.19 -6.86
N PRO A 91 26.35 -0.35 -8.18
CA PRO A 91 26.53 -1.62 -8.86
C PRO A 91 27.97 -2.15 -8.74
N SER A 92 28.07 -3.44 -8.42
CA SER A 92 29.35 -4.15 -8.28
C SER A 92 29.72 -5.03 -9.49
N ALA A 93 28.81 -5.17 -10.45
CA ALA A 93 29.00 -5.97 -11.66
C ALA A 93 28.35 -5.30 -12.88
N PRO A 94 28.94 -5.44 -14.09
CA PRO A 94 28.37 -4.90 -15.32
C PRO A 94 27.12 -5.69 -15.72
N GLY A 95 26.23 -5.06 -16.47
CA GLY A 95 24.97 -5.66 -16.94
C GLY A 95 23.74 -4.79 -16.68
N GLU A 96 22.56 -5.35 -16.96
CA GLU A 96 21.28 -4.69 -16.69
C GLU A 96 20.84 -4.96 -15.24
N TRP A 97 20.75 -3.90 -14.44
CA TRP A 97 20.23 -3.95 -13.08
C TRP A 97 18.76 -3.55 -13.08
N ARG A 98 17.89 -4.41 -12.54
CA ARG A 98 16.45 -4.22 -12.54
C ARG A 98 15.92 -3.95 -11.14
N TYR A 99 15.14 -2.88 -11.01
CA TYR A 99 14.48 -2.48 -9.78
C TYR A 99 12.98 -2.73 -9.93
N VAL A 100 12.41 -3.52 -9.01
CA VAL A 100 11.00 -3.90 -9.04
C VAL A 100 10.33 -3.45 -7.76
N LEU A 101 9.22 -2.72 -7.90
CA LEU A 101 8.38 -2.30 -6.79
C LEU A 101 7.26 -3.33 -6.59
N TYR A 102 7.18 -3.89 -5.39
CA TYR A 102 6.10 -4.78 -4.98
C TYR A 102 5.19 -4.07 -3.97
N GLY A 103 3.89 -4.24 -4.13
CA GLY A 103 2.86 -3.86 -3.17
C GLY A 103 2.33 -5.08 -2.43
N VAL A 104 1.81 -4.87 -1.21
CA VAL A 104 1.11 -5.90 -0.44
C VAL A 104 -0.39 -5.68 -0.64
N ALA A 105 -1.06 -6.62 -1.32
CA ALA A 105 -2.50 -6.52 -1.61
C ALA A 105 -3.38 -7.10 -0.49
N ALA A 106 -2.88 -8.09 0.26
CA ALA A 106 -3.55 -8.64 1.43
C ALA A 106 -2.53 -9.27 2.38
N GLN A 107 -2.70 -9.06 3.69
CA GLN A 107 -1.93 -9.81 4.69
C GLN A 107 -2.44 -11.26 4.77
N PRO A 108 -1.54 -12.25 4.93
CA PRO A 108 -0.11 -12.06 5.13
C PRO A 108 0.75 -12.03 3.85
N ASP A 109 0.30 -12.52 2.68
CA ASP A 109 1.28 -12.98 1.67
C ASP A 109 0.97 -12.70 0.18
N VAL A 110 0.08 -11.78 -0.16
CA VAL A 110 -0.16 -11.45 -1.59
C VAL A 110 0.66 -10.25 -2.00
N PHE A 111 1.82 -10.50 -2.63
CA PHE A 111 2.63 -9.47 -3.28
C PHE A 111 2.20 -9.28 -4.73
N VAL A 112 1.95 -8.03 -5.12
CA VAL A 112 1.63 -7.65 -6.49
C VAL A 112 2.73 -6.76 -7.04
N ARG A 113 3.20 -7.06 -8.25
CA ARG A 113 4.18 -6.23 -8.95
C ARG A 113 3.52 -4.93 -9.41
N LEU A 114 4.01 -3.79 -8.92
CA LEU A 114 3.42 -2.48 -9.21
C LEU A 114 4.11 -1.76 -10.36
N ALA A 115 5.45 -1.79 -10.37
CA ALA A 115 6.26 -1.10 -11.38
C ALA A 115 7.67 -1.71 -11.50
N GLU A 116 8.34 -1.44 -12.61
CA GLU A 116 9.73 -1.81 -12.82
C GLU A 116 10.50 -0.72 -13.56
N THR A 117 11.81 -0.66 -13.32
CA THR A 117 12.76 0.17 -14.08
C THR A 117 14.12 -0.54 -14.13
N SER A 118 14.96 -0.20 -15.10
CA SER A 118 16.29 -0.78 -15.20
C SER A 118 17.37 0.25 -15.51
N VAL A 119 18.59 -0.08 -15.11
CA VAL A 119 19.80 0.71 -15.36
C VAL A 119 20.84 -0.16 -16.04
N THR A 120 21.45 0.35 -17.11
CA THR A 120 22.54 -0.34 -17.79
C THR A 120 23.88 0.03 -17.16
N VAL A 121 24.63 -0.95 -16.68
CA VAL A 121 25.95 -0.76 -16.07
C VAL A 121 27.04 -1.26 -17.03
N ARG A 122 28.00 -0.38 -17.33
CA ARG A 122 29.15 -0.67 -18.21
C ARG A 122 30.47 -0.72 -17.44
#